data_AF-A0A1X2EE98-F1
#
_entry.id   AF-A0A1X2EE98-F1
#
_cell.length_a   1.000
_cell.length_b   1.000
_cell.length_c   1.000
_cell.angle_alpha   90.00
_cell.angle_beta   90.00
_cell.angle_gamma   90.00
#
_symmetry.space_group_name_H-M   'P 1'
#
loop_
_entity.id
_entity.type
_entity.pdbx_description
1 polymer ?
#
loop_
_entity_poly.entity_id
_entity_poly.type
_entity_poly.pdbx_seq_one_letter_code
_entity_poly.pdbx_strand_id
1 'polypeptide(L)' 'MRHASRLHHLGIGRAHAGTGVLILISATTVTVISKTGHHILASHHIDPDHNYWPNKQKNPDTSRGDL' A
#
# COMPACT_ATOMS: atom_id res chain seq x y z
N MET A 1 7.38 -5.59 1.74
CA MET A 1 6.96 -6.94 1.31
C MET A 1 8.10 -7.60 0.55
N ARG A 2 8.41 -8.88 0.79
CA ARG A 2 9.42 -9.59 0.00
C ARG A 2 8.75 -10.45 -1.08
N HIS A 3 9.13 -10.28 -2.33
CA HIS A 3 8.62 -10.99 -3.51
C HIS A 3 9.76 -11.18 -4.52
N ALA A 4 9.84 -12.34 -5.19
CA ALA A 4 10.92 -12.65 -6.13
C ALA A 4 12.34 -12.31 -5.59
N SER A 5 12.61 -12.66 -4.32
CA SER A 5 13.87 -12.37 -3.62
C SER A 5 14.23 -10.89 -3.44
N ARG A 6 13.29 -9.96 -3.69
CA ARG A 6 13.45 -8.51 -3.53
C ARG A 6 12.48 -7.96 -2.49
N LEU A 7 12.90 -6.93 -1.77
CA LEU A 7 12.07 -6.25 -0.77
C LEU A 7 11.43 -5.00 -1.39
N HIS A 8 10.12 -5.03 -1.61
CA HIS A 8 9.33 -3.91 -2.13
C HIS A 8 8.70 -3.10 -1.00
N HIS A 9 8.65 -1.78 -1.19
CA HIS A 9 8.06 -0.80 -0.30
C HIS A 9 6.59 -0.58 -0.68
N LEU A 10 5.69 -0.70 0.28
CA LEU A 10 4.26 -0.47 0.10
C LEU A 10 3.91 0.91 0.67
N GLY A 11 3.39 1.81 -0.17
CA GLY A 11 3.00 3.14 0.27
C GLY A 11 1.66 3.16 1.00
N ILE A 12 1.62 3.27 2.33
CA ILE A 12 0.36 3.40 3.09
C ILE A 12 0.12 4.79 3.67
N GLY A 13 1.12 5.69 3.61
CA GLY A 13 1.04 7.05 4.14
C GLY A 13 1.58 7.19 5.57
N ARG A 14 2.13 8.37 5.89
CA ARG A 14 2.84 8.64 7.16
C ARG A 14 1.96 8.49 8.41
N ALA A 15 0.67 8.75 8.30
CA ALA A 15 -0.29 8.65 9.41
C ALA A 15 -0.41 7.23 10.00
N HIS A 16 0.01 6.20 9.25
CA HIS A 16 -0.07 4.80 9.68
C HIS A 16 1.27 4.24 10.19
N ALA A 17 2.24 5.11 10.47
CA ALA A 17 3.51 4.68 11.09
C ALA A 17 3.24 3.94 12.42
N GLY A 18 3.90 2.80 12.60
CA GLY A 18 3.71 1.95 13.80
C GLY A 18 2.38 1.22 13.88
N THR A 19 1.48 1.36 12.89
CA THR A 19 0.21 0.63 12.86
C THR A 19 0.47 -0.84 12.49
N GLY A 20 -0.02 -1.77 13.30
CA GLY A 20 -0.03 -3.19 12.96
C GLY A 20 -0.98 -3.47 11.81
N VAL A 21 -0.54 -4.28 10.83
CA VAL A 21 -1.32 -4.57 9.61
C VAL A 21 -1.43 -6.06 9.33
N LEU A 22 -2.53 -6.43 8.69
CA LEU A 22 -2.69 -7.68 7.96
C LEU A 22 -2.47 -7.40 6.47
N ILE A 23 -1.70 -8.25 5.81
CA ILE A 23 -1.42 -8.12 4.37
C ILE A 23 -2.02 -9.33 3.66
N LEU A 24 -2.93 -9.07 2.72
CA LEU A 24 -3.49 -10.07 1.82
C LEU A 24 -2.83 -9.92 0.44
N ILE A 25 -2.36 -11.03 -0.12
CA ILE A 25 -1.67 -11.06 -1.41
C ILE A 25 -2.44 -11.98 -2.34
N SER A 26 -2.79 -11.47 -3.53
CA SER A 26 -3.29 -12.25 -4.66
C SER A 26 -2.25 -12.29 -5.78
N ALA A 27 -2.58 -12.90 -6.92
CA ALA A 27 -1.69 -13.00 -8.07
C ALA A 27 -1.19 -11.62 -8.58
N THR A 28 -2.01 -10.57 -8.47
CA THR A 28 -1.73 -9.26 -9.05
C THR A 28 -1.78 -8.11 -8.06
N THR A 29 -2.25 -8.36 -6.84
CA THR A 29 -2.65 -7.29 -5.93
C THR A 29 -2.20 -7.58 -4.51
N VAL A 30 -1.81 -6.52 -3.81
CA VAL A 30 -1.54 -6.54 -2.37
C VAL A 30 -2.50 -5.58 -1.69
N THR A 31 -3.25 -6.08 -0.71
CA THR A 31 -4.16 -5.28 0.11
C THR A 31 -3.62 -5.20 1.53
N VAL A 32 -3.53 -3.98 2.06
CA VAL A 32 -3.08 -3.72 3.43
C VAL A 32 -4.29 -3.36 4.28
N ILE A 33 -4.51 -4.09 5.37
CA ILE A 33 -5.67 -3.97 6.25
C ILE A 33 -5.18 -3.59 7.65
N SER A 34 -5.83 -2.61 8.29
CA SER A 34 -5.56 -2.27 9.69
C SER A 34 -5.91 -3.45 10.60
N LYS A 35 -4.95 -3.90 11.42
CA LYS A 35 -5.16 -5.05 12.32
C LYS A 35 -6.20 -4.76 13.40
N THR A 36 -6.27 -3.52 13.89
CA THR A 36 -7.19 -3.12 14.96
C THR A 36 -8.45 -2.46 14.43
N GLY A 37 -8.31 -1.69 13.34
CA GLY A 37 -9.41 -0.92 12.76
C GLY A 37 -10.23 -1.70 11.73
N HIS A 38 -9.77 -2.88 11.31
CA HIS A 38 -10.46 -3.79 10.37
C HIS A 38 -10.90 -3.14 9.04
N HIS A 39 -10.25 -2.06 8.62
CA HIS A 39 -10.49 -1.38 7.35
C HIS A 39 -9.25 -1.40 6.46
N ILE A 40 -9.47 -1.25 5.15
CA ILE A 40 -8.39 -1.21 4.16
C ILE A 40 -7.64 0.12 4.25
N LEU A 41 -6.32 0.04 4.36
CA LEU A 41 -5.40 1.18 4.36
C LEU A 41 -4.88 1.49 2.95
N ALA A 42 -4.60 0.45 2.16
CA ALA A 42 -4.08 0.61 0.80
C ALA A 42 -4.30 -0.64 -0.06
N SER A 43 -4.30 -0.42 -1.38
CA SER A 43 -4.22 -1.47 -2.40
C SER A 43 -3.10 -1.16 -3.39
N HIS A 44 -2.34 -2.17 -3.79
CA HIS A 44 -1.18 -2.06 -4.67
C HIS A 44 -1.23 -3.10 -5.78
N HIS A 45 -0.78 -2.74 -6.98
CA HIS A 45 -0.45 -3.73 -8.01
C HIS A 45 0.95 -4.30 -7.76
N ILE A 46 1.11 -5.59 -8.00
CA ILE A 46 2.43 -6.22 -8.02
C ILE A 46 3.13 -5.82 -9.31
N ASP A 47 4.22 -5.08 -9.16
CA ASP A 47 5.08 -4.64 -10.25
C ASP A 47 6.54 -5.01 -9.89
N PRO A 48 7.09 -6.09 -10.48
CA PRO A 48 8.41 -6.59 -10.10
C PRO A 48 9.55 -5.63 -10.47
N ASP A 49 9.31 -4.71 -11.40
CA ASP A 49 10.32 -3.77 -11.91
C ASP A 49 10.45 -2.54 -11.00
N HIS A 50 9.43 -2.26 -10.19
CA HIS A 50 9.42 -1.13 -9.27
C HIS A 50 9.63 -1.55 -7.80
N ASN A 51 10.58 -0.87 -7.14
CA ASN A 51 10.84 -1.12 -5.71
C ASN A 51 9.76 -0.51 -4.80
N TYR A 52 9.02 0.48 -5.27
CA TYR A 52 7.97 1.18 -4.53
C TYR A 52 6.64 1.02 -5.22
N TRP A 53 5.63 0.57 -4.47
CA TRP A 53 4.26 0.43 -4.98
C TRP A 53 3.36 1.47 -4.32
N PRO A 54 2.84 2.44 -5.09
CA PRO A 54 1.97 3.48 -4.56
C PRO A 54 0.59 2.92 -4.20
N ASN A 55 -0.10 3.58 -3.27
CA ASN A 55 -1.50 3.27 -2.95
C ASN A 55 -2.41 3.64 -4.14
N LYS A 56 -3.18 2.68 -4.63
CA LYS A 56 -4.16 2.88 -5.72
C LYS A 56 -5.55 3.30 -5.23
N GLN A 57 -5.78 3.33 -3.92
CA GLN A 57 -7.04 3.81 -3.33
C GLN A 57 -7.09 5.35 -3.22
N LYS A 58 -5.95 6.04 -3.23
CA LYS A 58 -5.95 7.51 -3.25
C LYS A 58 -6.27 8.00 -4.66
N ASN A 59 -7.39 8.71 -4.80
CA ASN A 59 -7.63 9.51 -5.99
C ASN A 59 -6.50 10.55 -6.14
N PRO A 60 -5.86 10.66 -7.31
CA PRO A 60 -4.82 11.65 -7.56
C PRO A 60 -5.32 13.10 -7.39
N ASP A 61 -6.63 13.34 -7.52
CA ASP A 61 -7.25 14.67 -7.34
C ASP A 61 -7.13 15.24 -5.93
N THR A 62 -6.91 14.42 -4.90
CA THR A 62 -6.77 14.93 -3.52
C THR A 62 -5.38 15.48 -3.19
N SER A 63 -4.43 15.44 -4.13
CA SER A 63 -3.06 15.88 -3.92
C SER A 63 -2.74 17.25 -4.55
N ARG A 64 -3.67 17.85 -5.29
CA ARG A 64 -3.57 19.22 -5.77
C ARG A 64 -4.25 20.11 -4.73
N GLY A 65 -3.47 20.66 -3.81
CA GLY A 65 -3.96 21.73 -2.95
C GLY A 65 -4.44 22.88 -3.84
N ASP A 66 -5.69 23.28 -3.67
CA ASP A 66 -6.15 24.58 -4.15
C ASP A 66 -5.29 25.64 -3.43
N LEU A 67 -4.41 26.28 -4.20
CA LEU A 67 -3.70 27.51 -3.85
C LEU A 67 -4.51 28.70 -4.36
#